data_AF-A0A662LXH3-F1
#
_entry.id   AF-A0A662LXH3-F1
#
_cell.length_a   1.000
_cell.length_b   1.000
_cell.length_c   1.000
_cell.angle_alpha   90.00
_cell.angle_beta   90.00
_cell.angle_gamma   90.00
#
_symmetry.space_group_name_H-M   'P 1'
#
loop_
_entity.id
_entity.type
_entity.pdbx_description
1 polymer ?
#
loop_
_entity_poly.entity_id
_entity_poly.type
_entity_poly.pdbx_seq_one_letter_code
_entity_poly.pdbx_strand_id
1 'polypeptide(L)'
;MPFTKSKLMEFPRDIVVGHGVIEEIVDLCNKVTLGKHPLVVHDEKTKELAGNRIIEILNDSGYTVEEVIVERATMEEVNRVQSYATKWGVGSLIAVGGGSVIDVAKLASFNYGVPFISIPTAASHDGIASPRASIKKEVGSVSMQARSPVAVLADTSIISKAPYRMLASGCADVISNLTAILDWQLAWRLKREYYSSFAVALAKTAADLIIENAEYIKPGIEEASWIAVKSMIVSGVAMSVANSSRPASGAEHMFSHALDRIAPGKAMHGEQCGVGAIMMMYLHGGNWKEIKKAIKDIGAPTTARELGVSKEDIIEALLMAPKVRPDRYTILGPDGISKEAAEHLVRVTGVA
;
A
#
# COMPACT_ATOMS: atom_id res chain seq x y z
N MET A 1 16.53 35.07 -12.86
CA MET A 1 15.06 34.81 -12.84
C MET A 1 14.60 34.72 -11.40
N PRO A 2 13.43 35.27 -11.05
CA PRO A 2 12.87 35.07 -9.71
C PRO A 2 12.48 33.61 -9.50
N PHE A 3 12.61 33.13 -8.26
CA PHE A 3 12.23 31.78 -7.88
C PHE A 3 10.70 31.67 -7.83
N THR A 4 10.11 30.76 -8.62
CA THR A 4 8.66 30.61 -8.80
C THR A 4 8.14 29.19 -8.50
N LYS A 5 8.95 28.33 -7.87
CA LYS A 5 8.55 26.95 -7.60
C LYS A 5 7.50 26.90 -6.48
N SER A 6 6.38 26.25 -6.77
CA SER A 6 5.36 25.88 -5.79
C SER A 6 5.00 24.40 -5.99
N LYS A 7 4.80 23.67 -4.89
CA LYS A 7 4.36 22.27 -4.92
C LYS A 7 3.52 21.98 -3.68
N LEU A 8 2.33 21.43 -3.88
CA LEU A 8 1.49 20.91 -2.81
C LEU A 8 1.98 19.52 -2.38
N MET A 9 2.03 19.29 -1.08
CA MET A 9 2.25 17.97 -0.47
C MET A 9 1.19 17.77 0.62
N GLU A 10 0.45 16.67 0.54
CA GLU A 10 -0.64 16.35 1.47
C GLU A 10 -0.23 15.17 2.35
N PHE A 11 -0.24 15.35 3.66
CA PHE A 11 0.18 14.35 4.64
C PHE A 11 -0.98 13.99 5.57
N PRO A 12 -0.97 12.80 6.19
CA PRO A 12 -1.76 12.58 7.40
C PRO A 12 -1.35 13.63 8.44
N ARG A 13 -2.32 14.36 8.96
CA ARG A 13 -2.12 15.38 9.99
C ARG A 13 -1.80 14.74 11.33
N ASP A 14 -2.57 13.72 11.68
CA ASP A 14 -2.42 12.98 12.93
C ASP A 14 -2.34 11.48 12.64
N ILE A 15 -1.35 10.83 13.25
CA ILE A 15 -1.15 9.38 13.15
C ILE A 15 -1.08 8.85 14.57
N VAL A 16 -2.02 7.97 14.92
CA VAL A 16 -2.07 7.30 16.22
C VAL A 16 -1.89 5.81 15.94
N VAL A 17 -0.82 5.23 16.50
CA VAL A 17 -0.49 3.81 16.39
C VAL A 17 -0.26 3.30 17.80
N GLY A 18 -0.83 2.15 18.16
CA GLY A 18 -0.60 1.56 19.48
C GLY A 18 -1.67 0.54 19.89
N HIS A 19 -1.51 0.04 21.10
CA HIS A 19 -2.42 -0.94 21.68
C HIS A 19 -3.72 -0.28 22.14
N GLY A 20 -4.87 -0.74 21.64
CA GLY A 20 -6.19 -0.28 22.11
C GLY A 20 -6.55 1.15 21.69
N VAL A 21 -5.84 1.72 20.71
CA VAL A 21 -6.02 3.12 20.30
C VAL A 21 -7.35 3.38 19.58
N ILE A 22 -8.16 2.38 19.24
CA ILE A 22 -9.51 2.63 18.70
C ILE A 22 -10.36 3.52 19.62
N GLU A 23 -10.10 3.50 20.92
CA GLU A 23 -10.78 4.32 21.93
C GLU A 23 -10.47 5.82 21.78
N GLU A 24 -9.39 6.18 21.07
CA GLU A 24 -8.99 7.58 20.82
C GLU A 24 -9.69 8.21 19.60
N ILE A 25 -10.65 7.52 18.96
CA ILE A 25 -11.26 7.98 17.71
C ILE A 25 -11.94 9.36 17.83
N VAL A 26 -12.57 9.67 18.96
CA VAL A 26 -13.24 10.97 19.18
C VAL A 26 -12.22 12.09 19.28
N ASP A 27 -11.13 11.88 20.02
CA ASP A 27 -10.04 12.84 20.13
C ASP A 27 -9.37 13.10 18.78
N LEU A 28 -9.19 12.04 17.99
CA LEU A 28 -8.66 12.15 16.63
C LEU A 28 -9.59 12.97 15.72
N CYS A 29 -10.89 12.63 15.69
CA CYS A 29 -11.90 13.33 14.90
C CYS A 29 -11.98 14.83 15.27
N ASN A 30 -11.90 15.16 16.56
CA ASN A 30 -11.90 16.54 17.05
C ASN A 30 -10.66 17.32 16.60
N LYS A 31 -9.47 16.70 16.62
CA LYS A 31 -8.21 17.34 16.20
C LYS A 31 -8.15 17.60 14.70
N VAL A 32 -8.65 16.67 13.88
CA VAL A 32 -8.67 16.81 12.42
C VAL A 32 -9.88 17.58 11.88
N THR A 33 -10.67 18.18 12.77
CA THR A 33 -11.78 19.09 12.46
C THR A 33 -12.85 18.49 11.54
N LEU A 34 -13.17 17.20 11.74
CA LEU A 34 -14.26 16.57 10.99
C LEU A 34 -15.60 17.05 11.53
N GLY A 35 -16.54 17.35 10.63
CA GLY A 35 -17.93 17.58 11.04
C GLY A 35 -18.47 16.36 11.81
N LYS A 36 -19.46 16.59 12.68
CA LYS A 36 -20.06 15.54 13.53
C LYS A 36 -20.98 14.55 12.79
N HIS A 37 -20.85 14.42 11.48
CA HIS A 37 -21.67 13.56 10.63
C HIS A 37 -20.81 12.73 9.66
N PRO A 38 -20.10 11.69 10.15
CA PRO A 38 -19.29 10.81 9.31
C PRO A 38 -20.11 9.67 8.68
N LEU A 39 -19.62 9.17 7.54
CA LEU A 39 -19.98 7.85 7.01
C LEU A 39 -18.87 6.84 7.35
N VAL A 40 -19.20 5.83 8.15
CA VAL A 40 -18.32 4.71 8.45
C VAL A 40 -18.45 3.66 7.33
N VAL A 41 -17.32 3.29 6.74
CA VAL A 41 -17.20 2.30 5.66
C VAL A 41 -16.46 1.08 6.21
N HIS A 42 -17.08 -0.10 6.16
CA HIS A 42 -16.50 -1.37 6.62
C HIS A 42 -17.02 -2.55 5.80
N ASP A 43 -16.43 -3.73 5.95
CA ASP A 43 -17.03 -4.99 5.51
C ASP A 43 -17.73 -5.68 6.71
N GLU A 44 -18.48 -6.76 6.46
CA GLU A 44 -19.21 -7.49 7.52
C GLU A 44 -18.28 -7.94 8.67
N LYS A 45 -17.09 -8.43 8.35
CA LYS A 45 -16.14 -8.95 9.33
C LYS A 45 -15.54 -7.83 10.18
N THR A 46 -15.23 -6.71 9.55
CA THR A 46 -14.56 -5.57 10.18
C THR A 46 -15.53 -4.67 10.93
N LYS A 47 -16.82 -4.71 10.56
CA LYS A 47 -17.92 -4.19 11.37
C LYS A 47 -17.93 -4.84 12.75
N GLU A 48 -17.95 -6.16 12.82
CA GLU A 48 -17.91 -6.89 14.09
C GLU A 48 -16.61 -6.68 14.87
N LEU A 49 -15.48 -6.64 14.16
CA LEU A 49 -14.16 -6.54 14.77
C LEU A 49 -13.88 -5.18 15.44
N ALA A 50 -14.31 -4.08 14.80
CA ALA A 50 -13.98 -2.72 15.25
C ALA A 50 -15.04 -1.68 14.88
N GLY A 51 -15.76 -1.85 13.77
CA GLY A 51 -16.72 -0.87 13.27
C GLY A 51 -17.84 -0.55 14.26
N ASN A 52 -18.46 -1.58 14.86
CA ASN A 52 -19.51 -1.39 15.86
C ASN A 52 -19.02 -0.59 17.07
N ARG A 53 -17.82 -0.89 17.57
CA ARG A 53 -17.22 -0.18 18.71
C ARG A 53 -16.94 1.28 18.37
N ILE A 54 -16.42 1.56 17.18
CA ILE A 54 -16.17 2.93 16.70
C ILE A 54 -17.47 3.71 16.57
N ILE A 55 -18.52 3.10 16.00
CA ILE A 55 -19.83 3.72 15.85
C ILE A 55 -20.43 4.04 17.23
N GLU A 56 -20.33 3.12 18.19
CA GLU A 56 -20.76 3.32 19.58
C GLU A 56 -20.05 4.52 20.23
N ILE A 57 -18.72 4.55 20.23
CA ILE A 57 -17.92 5.63 20.83
C ILE A 57 -18.27 7.00 20.22
N LEU A 58 -18.45 7.06 18.90
CA LEU A 58 -18.81 8.29 18.19
C LEU A 58 -20.22 8.76 18.55
N ASN A 59 -21.21 7.86 18.55
CA ASN A 59 -22.59 8.19 18.92
C ASN A 59 -22.69 8.68 20.37
N ASP A 60 -22.00 8.03 21.31
CA ASP A 60 -21.93 8.43 22.72
C ASP A 60 -21.31 9.83 22.91
N SER A 61 -20.48 10.26 21.95
CA SER A 61 -19.83 11.58 21.91
C SER A 61 -20.62 12.63 21.10
N GLY A 62 -21.85 12.29 20.71
CA GLY A 62 -22.78 13.19 20.01
C GLY A 62 -22.49 13.37 18.51
N TYR A 63 -21.85 12.39 17.87
CA TYR A 63 -21.82 12.31 16.41
C TYR A 63 -23.11 11.67 15.89
N THR A 64 -23.58 12.10 14.71
CA THR A 64 -24.59 11.38 13.93
C THR A 64 -23.83 10.48 12.97
N VAL A 65 -23.81 9.17 13.20
CA VAL A 65 -23.00 8.25 12.38
C VAL A 65 -23.87 7.50 11.38
N GLU A 66 -23.51 7.59 10.10
CA GLU A 66 -24.05 6.74 9.05
C GLU A 66 -23.08 5.59 8.77
N GLU A 67 -23.56 4.45 8.28
CA GLU A 67 -22.71 3.31 7.92
C GLU A 67 -23.02 2.74 6.53
N VAL A 68 -22.01 2.14 5.91
CA VAL A 68 -22.15 1.39 4.66
C VAL A 68 -21.21 0.18 4.65
N ILE A 69 -21.78 -0.96 4.24
CA ILE A 69 -21.05 -2.22 4.09
C ILE A 69 -20.58 -2.36 2.64
N VAL A 70 -19.28 -2.64 2.47
CA VAL A 70 -18.64 -2.90 1.17
C VAL A 70 -18.05 -4.30 1.14
N GLU A 71 -18.05 -4.94 -0.03
CA GLU A 71 -17.55 -6.33 -0.16
C GLU A 71 -16.19 -6.42 -0.87
N ARG A 72 -15.96 -5.56 -1.85
CA ARG A 72 -14.80 -5.64 -2.75
C ARG A 72 -14.30 -4.24 -3.09
N ALA A 73 -13.02 -4.13 -3.39
CA ALA A 73 -12.45 -2.89 -3.91
C ALA A 73 -12.78 -2.70 -5.40
N THR A 74 -14.04 -2.47 -5.76
CA THR A 74 -14.47 -2.22 -7.15
C THR A 74 -14.95 -0.78 -7.32
N MET A 75 -15.00 -0.30 -8.56
CA MET A 75 -15.55 1.03 -8.85
C MET A 75 -17.05 1.13 -8.53
N GLU A 76 -17.77 0.02 -8.59
CA GLU A 76 -19.17 -0.08 -8.17
C GLU A 76 -19.34 0.25 -6.68
N GLU A 77 -18.53 -0.37 -5.81
CA GLU A 77 -18.55 -0.08 -4.37
C GLU A 77 -18.12 1.36 -4.07
N VAL A 78 -17.14 1.90 -4.81
CA VAL A 78 -16.76 3.32 -4.70
C VAL A 78 -17.94 4.24 -5.03
N ASN A 79 -18.68 3.97 -6.10
CA ASN A 79 -19.86 4.75 -6.49
C ASN A 79 -21.01 4.60 -5.48
N ARG A 80 -21.17 3.40 -4.91
CA ARG A 80 -22.15 3.15 -3.84
C ARG A 80 -21.83 3.99 -2.61
N VAL A 81 -20.59 3.97 -2.12
CA VAL A 81 -20.17 4.78 -0.97
C VAL A 81 -20.38 6.28 -1.24
N GLN A 82 -20.04 6.78 -2.43
CA GLN A 82 -20.31 8.18 -2.82
C GLN A 82 -21.80 8.52 -2.82
N SER A 83 -22.64 7.61 -3.29
CA SER A 83 -24.09 7.80 -3.33
C SER A 83 -24.68 7.90 -1.91
N TYR A 84 -24.19 7.06 -0.98
CA TYR A 84 -24.56 7.14 0.43
C TYR A 84 -24.06 8.44 1.07
N ALA A 85 -22.81 8.81 0.82
CA ALA A 85 -22.25 10.07 1.31
C ALA A 85 -23.07 11.28 0.85
N THR A 86 -23.49 11.29 -0.42
CA THR A 86 -24.33 12.34 -1.01
C THR A 86 -25.74 12.34 -0.41
N LYS A 87 -26.36 11.16 -0.28
CA LYS A 87 -27.73 11.00 0.27
C LYS A 87 -27.85 11.60 1.66
N TRP A 88 -26.85 11.39 2.51
CA TRP A 88 -26.87 11.84 3.90
C TRP A 88 -26.15 13.19 4.12
N GLY A 89 -25.45 13.71 3.11
CA GLY A 89 -24.70 14.96 3.22
C GLY A 89 -23.59 14.88 4.27
N VAL A 90 -22.87 13.74 4.32
CA VAL A 90 -21.84 13.50 5.33
C VAL A 90 -20.63 14.42 5.14
N GLY A 91 -20.03 14.85 6.24
CA GLY A 91 -18.89 15.76 6.23
C GLY A 91 -17.53 15.07 6.15
N SER A 92 -17.49 13.74 6.31
CA SER A 92 -16.26 12.94 6.33
C SER A 92 -16.54 11.46 6.12
N LEU A 93 -15.51 10.70 5.73
CA LEU A 93 -15.54 9.24 5.68
C LEU A 93 -14.54 8.65 6.69
N ILE A 94 -14.91 7.54 7.32
CA ILE A 94 -14.04 6.76 8.20
C ILE A 94 -14.03 5.32 7.67
N ALA A 95 -12.88 4.82 7.20
CA ALA A 95 -12.78 3.39 6.84
C ALA A 95 -12.29 2.59 8.01
N VAL A 96 -13.02 1.52 8.33
CA VAL A 96 -12.62 0.52 9.31
C VAL A 96 -12.48 -0.80 8.57
N GLY A 97 -11.25 -1.21 8.26
CA GLY A 97 -11.06 -2.48 7.59
C GLY A 97 -9.68 -2.74 7.02
N GLY A 98 -9.57 -3.80 6.22
CA GLY A 98 -8.35 -4.09 5.47
C GLY A 98 -8.13 -3.14 4.28
N GLY A 99 -7.08 -3.38 3.51
CA GLY A 99 -6.69 -2.52 2.38
C GLY A 99 -7.81 -2.27 1.36
N SER A 100 -8.67 -3.26 1.10
CA SER A 100 -9.80 -3.10 0.15
C SER A 100 -10.85 -2.09 0.64
N VAL A 101 -11.26 -2.16 1.91
CA VAL A 101 -12.22 -1.20 2.49
C VAL A 101 -11.63 0.20 2.48
N ILE A 102 -10.36 0.31 2.88
CA ILE A 102 -9.62 1.58 2.90
C ILE A 102 -9.54 2.17 1.49
N ASP A 103 -9.21 1.39 0.47
CA ASP A 103 -9.09 1.88 -0.90
C ASP A 103 -10.42 2.36 -1.48
N VAL A 104 -11.53 1.68 -1.16
CA VAL A 104 -12.88 2.11 -1.55
C VAL A 104 -13.22 3.46 -0.91
N ALA A 105 -13.11 3.57 0.41
CA ALA A 105 -13.46 4.79 1.13
C ALA A 105 -12.56 5.96 0.75
N LYS A 106 -11.26 5.71 0.54
CA LYS A 106 -10.28 6.73 0.14
C LYS A 106 -10.57 7.28 -1.25
N LEU A 107 -10.92 6.42 -2.20
CA LEU A 107 -11.29 6.90 -3.54
C LEU A 107 -12.67 7.58 -3.53
N ALA A 108 -13.61 7.06 -2.74
CA ALA A 108 -14.92 7.68 -2.58
C ALA A 108 -14.83 9.08 -1.95
N SER A 109 -14.03 9.25 -0.89
CA SER A 109 -13.82 10.54 -0.22
C SER A 109 -13.12 11.54 -1.14
N PHE A 110 -12.14 11.07 -1.92
CA PHE A 110 -11.45 11.89 -2.91
C PHE A 110 -12.41 12.44 -3.97
N ASN A 111 -13.26 11.57 -4.52
CA ASN A 111 -14.22 11.94 -5.56
C ASN A 111 -15.37 12.82 -5.02
N TYR A 112 -15.83 12.56 -3.79
CA TYR A 112 -16.88 13.35 -3.14
C TYR A 112 -16.37 14.68 -2.60
N GLY A 113 -15.07 14.80 -2.31
CA GLY A 113 -14.43 16.03 -1.85
C GLY A 113 -14.46 16.24 -0.34
N VAL A 114 -14.49 15.16 0.45
CA VAL A 114 -14.50 15.23 1.92
C VAL A 114 -13.26 14.56 2.54
N PRO A 115 -12.85 14.96 3.76
CA PRO A 115 -11.75 14.32 4.47
C PRO A 115 -12.05 12.85 4.83
N PHE A 116 -10.98 12.08 5.01
CA PHE A 116 -11.02 10.64 5.25
C PHE A 116 -10.05 10.20 6.36
N ILE A 117 -10.54 9.40 7.31
CA ILE A 117 -9.71 8.70 8.33
C ILE A 117 -9.55 7.23 7.93
N SER A 118 -8.30 6.75 7.97
CA SER A 118 -7.99 5.33 7.79
C SER A 118 -7.84 4.63 9.15
N ILE A 119 -8.64 3.59 9.38
CA ILE A 119 -8.56 2.72 10.56
C ILE A 119 -8.26 1.29 10.07
N PRO A 120 -6.98 0.97 9.79
CA PRO A 120 -6.61 -0.34 9.29
C PRO A 120 -6.82 -1.43 10.34
N THR A 121 -7.55 -2.48 9.97
CA THR A 121 -7.68 -3.72 10.76
C THR A 121 -6.70 -4.80 10.32
N ALA A 122 -6.02 -4.59 9.19
CA ALA A 122 -4.93 -5.42 8.69
C ALA A 122 -3.91 -4.57 7.91
N ALA A 123 -2.64 -4.95 7.99
CA ALA A 123 -1.54 -4.21 7.37
C ALA A 123 -0.99 -4.97 6.15
N SER A 124 -1.69 -4.90 5.01
CA SER A 124 -1.38 -5.70 3.80
C SER A 124 -0.52 -5.01 2.74
N HIS A 125 -0.45 -3.68 2.78
CA HIS A 125 0.32 -2.81 1.87
C HIS A 125 0.31 -1.38 2.41
N ASP A 126 1.12 -0.49 1.83
CA ASP A 126 1.23 0.92 2.26
C ASP A 126 0.04 1.82 1.90
N GLY A 127 -1.01 1.24 1.30
CA GLY A 127 -2.28 1.89 0.99
C GLY A 127 -2.99 2.46 2.23
N ILE A 128 -2.67 1.99 3.43
CA ILE A 128 -3.25 2.51 4.67
C ILE A 128 -2.94 4.00 4.92
N ALA A 129 -1.88 4.55 4.31
CA ALA A 129 -1.47 5.94 4.48
C ALA A 129 -1.10 6.67 3.17
N SER A 130 -1.26 6.02 2.02
CA SER A 130 -0.82 6.57 0.74
C SER A 130 -1.92 7.34 -0.01
N PRO A 131 -1.55 8.26 -0.93
CA PRO A 131 -2.49 8.96 -1.82
C PRO A 131 -2.92 8.12 -3.03
N ARG A 132 -2.89 6.79 -2.92
CA ARG A 132 -3.20 5.84 -4.01
C ARG A 132 -4.23 4.83 -3.51
N ALA A 133 -5.17 4.46 -4.39
CA ALA A 133 -6.15 3.42 -4.11
C ALA A 133 -6.04 2.30 -5.16
N SER A 134 -6.01 1.03 -4.74
CA SER A 134 -6.01 -0.11 -5.65
C SER A 134 -7.43 -0.61 -5.87
N ILE A 135 -7.97 -0.39 -7.07
CA ILE A 135 -9.32 -0.78 -7.44
C ILE A 135 -9.28 -1.93 -8.46
N LYS A 136 -9.98 -3.01 -8.15
CA LYS A 136 -10.16 -4.17 -9.03
C LYS A 136 -10.93 -3.80 -10.29
N LYS A 137 -10.48 -4.34 -11.41
CA LYS A 137 -11.19 -4.35 -12.69
C LYS A 137 -11.56 -5.79 -13.06
N GLU A 138 -12.18 -5.98 -14.24
CA GLU A 138 -12.41 -7.32 -14.80
C GLU A 138 -11.13 -8.16 -14.83
N VAL A 139 -10.00 -7.52 -15.14
CA VAL A 139 -8.68 -8.14 -15.13
C VAL A 139 -7.74 -7.34 -14.22
N GLY A 140 -7.31 -7.98 -13.13
CA GLY A 140 -6.34 -7.43 -12.19
C GLY A 140 -6.82 -6.21 -11.41
N SER A 141 -5.85 -5.41 -10.94
CA SER A 141 -6.06 -4.19 -10.17
C SER A 141 -5.48 -2.97 -10.89
N VAL A 142 -6.06 -1.79 -10.65
CA VAL A 142 -5.54 -0.51 -11.12
C VAL A 142 -5.34 0.41 -9.93
N SER A 143 -4.11 0.88 -9.78
CA SER A 143 -3.77 1.94 -8.84
C SER A 143 -4.24 3.28 -9.38
N MET A 144 -5.23 3.89 -8.70
CA MET A 144 -5.80 5.18 -9.03
C MET A 144 -5.25 6.27 -8.09
N GLN A 145 -5.23 7.51 -8.59
CA GLN A 145 -4.91 8.66 -7.75
C GLN A 145 -6.08 8.92 -6.79
N ALA A 146 -5.75 9.14 -5.53
CA ALA A 146 -6.70 9.53 -4.48
C ALA A 146 -6.05 10.64 -3.62
N ARG A 147 -6.46 10.78 -2.36
CA ARG A 147 -5.83 11.65 -1.37
C ARG A 147 -5.26 10.84 -0.21
N SER A 148 -4.21 11.40 0.40
CA SER A 148 -3.73 10.90 1.69
C SER A 148 -4.86 11.01 2.72
N PRO A 149 -5.02 10.04 3.64
CA PRO A 149 -5.92 10.22 4.77
C PRO A 149 -5.53 11.46 5.57
N VAL A 150 -6.51 12.14 6.16
CA VAL A 150 -6.23 13.25 7.10
C VAL A 150 -5.71 12.73 8.43
N ALA A 151 -6.08 11.49 8.79
CA ALA A 151 -5.51 10.80 9.93
C ALA A 151 -5.52 9.28 9.75
N VAL A 152 -4.62 8.62 10.48
CA VAL A 152 -4.53 7.16 10.56
C VAL A 152 -4.65 6.76 12.03
N LEU A 153 -5.55 5.83 12.34
CA LEU A 153 -5.73 5.21 13.65
C LEU A 153 -5.45 3.71 13.54
N ALA A 154 -4.25 3.28 13.87
CA ALA A 154 -3.81 1.89 13.67
C ALA A 154 -3.64 1.16 15.00
N ASP A 155 -4.65 0.38 15.36
CA ASP A 155 -4.67 -0.41 16.59
C ASP A 155 -3.90 -1.72 16.44
N THR A 156 -2.75 -1.82 17.11
CA THR A 156 -1.87 -2.98 17.02
C THR A 156 -2.49 -4.23 17.66
N SER A 157 -3.41 -4.08 18.62
CA SER A 157 -4.11 -5.19 19.27
C SER A 157 -5.15 -5.85 18.34
N ILE A 158 -5.58 -5.12 17.31
CA ILE A 158 -6.48 -5.59 16.24
C ILE A 158 -5.65 -6.14 15.09
N ILE A 159 -4.68 -5.36 14.60
CA ILE A 159 -3.85 -5.72 13.44
C ILE A 159 -3.06 -7.01 13.70
N SER A 160 -2.56 -7.21 14.93
CA SER A 160 -1.83 -8.43 15.31
C SER A 160 -2.67 -9.72 15.26
N LYS A 161 -4.00 -9.59 15.29
CA LYS A 161 -4.95 -10.72 15.18
C LYS A 161 -5.38 -10.98 13.74
N ALA A 162 -5.05 -10.11 12.79
CA ALA A 162 -5.31 -10.35 11.38
C ALA A 162 -4.49 -11.54 10.87
N PRO A 163 -4.90 -12.21 9.77
CA PRO A 163 -4.10 -13.29 9.19
C PRO A 163 -2.67 -12.81 8.92
N TYR A 164 -1.69 -13.48 9.52
CA TYR A 164 -0.28 -13.06 9.47
C TYR A 164 0.25 -12.85 8.05
N ARG A 165 -0.25 -13.64 7.08
CA ARG A 165 0.05 -13.47 5.64
C ARG A 165 -0.14 -12.03 5.17
N MET A 166 -1.14 -11.31 5.68
CA MET A 166 -1.36 -9.90 5.35
C MET A 166 -0.20 -9.03 5.83
N LEU A 167 0.22 -9.18 7.09
CA LEU A 167 1.36 -8.45 7.65
C LEU A 167 2.66 -8.72 6.88
N ALA A 168 2.93 -10.00 6.58
CA ALA A 168 4.09 -10.42 5.81
C ALA A 168 4.07 -9.84 4.38
N SER A 169 2.90 -9.85 3.72
CA SER A 169 2.70 -9.19 2.43
C SER A 169 3.03 -7.69 2.52
N GLY A 170 2.49 -6.97 3.49
CA GLY A 170 2.74 -5.53 3.62
C GLY A 170 4.21 -5.21 3.91
N CYS A 171 4.91 -6.05 4.67
CA CYS A 171 6.35 -5.90 4.89
C CYS A 171 7.15 -6.13 3.60
N ALA A 172 6.80 -7.15 2.81
CA ALA A 172 7.43 -7.41 1.51
C ALA A 172 7.21 -6.25 0.51
N ASP A 173 6.04 -5.63 0.55
CA ASP A 173 5.71 -4.42 -0.22
C ASP A 173 6.66 -3.26 0.14
N VAL A 174 6.85 -2.99 1.44
CA VAL A 174 7.75 -1.94 1.90
C VAL A 174 9.22 -2.23 1.59
N ILE A 175 9.67 -3.49 1.69
CA ILE A 175 11.03 -3.88 1.28
C ILE A 175 11.28 -3.54 -0.20
N SER A 176 10.24 -3.65 -1.02
CA SER A 176 10.30 -3.37 -2.47
C SER A 176 10.64 -1.91 -2.80
N ASN A 177 10.47 -0.99 -1.85
CA ASN A 177 10.89 0.42 -1.99
C ASN A 177 12.36 0.56 -2.41
N LEU A 178 13.24 -0.36 -1.99
CA LEU A 178 14.66 -0.31 -2.34
C LEU A 178 14.88 -0.34 -3.86
N THR A 179 14.15 -1.18 -4.59
CA THR A 179 14.29 -1.24 -6.06
C THR A 179 13.54 -0.11 -6.74
N ALA A 180 12.41 0.33 -6.20
CA ALA A 180 11.70 1.52 -6.68
C ALA A 180 12.56 2.79 -6.62
N ILE A 181 13.32 2.96 -5.54
CA ILE A 181 14.28 4.06 -5.36
C ILE A 181 15.37 4.00 -6.43
N LEU A 182 15.94 2.82 -6.70
CA LEU A 182 16.99 2.65 -7.71
C LEU A 182 16.49 2.97 -9.12
N ASP A 183 15.27 2.53 -9.45
CA ASP A 183 14.62 2.89 -10.72
C ASP A 183 14.36 4.39 -10.82
N TRP A 184 13.94 5.03 -9.74
CA TRP A 184 13.70 6.46 -9.74
C TRP A 184 15.01 7.27 -9.90
N GLN A 185 16.08 6.84 -9.23
CA GLN A 185 17.41 7.41 -9.41
C GLN A 185 17.93 7.23 -10.83
N LEU A 186 17.69 6.07 -11.44
CA LEU A 186 18.04 5.80 -12.83
C LEU A 186 17.28 6.73 -13.78
N ALA A 187 15.96 6.87 -13.60
CA ALA A 187 15.12 7.76 -14.38
C ALA A 187 15.52 9.24 -14.22
N TRP A 188 15.90 9.67 -13.01
CA TRP A 188 16.44 11.01 -12.77
C TRP A 188 17.73 11.26 -13.56
N ARG A 189 18.68 10.32 -13.54
CA ARG A 189 19.96 10.45 -14.25
C ARG A 189 19.79 10.42 -15.78
N LEU A 190 18.95 9.52 -16.30
CA LEU A 190 18.82 9.27 -17.74
C LEU A 190 17.75 10.11 -18.43
N LYS A 191 16.62 10.36 -17.76
CA LYS A 191 15.45 11.04 -18.33
C LYS A 191 15.20 12.43 -17.72
N ARG A 192 16.00 12.85 -16.74
CA ARG A 192 15.83 14.11 -16.01
C ARG A 192 14.44 14.24 -15.37
N GLU A 193 13.85 13.10 -14.98
CA GLU A 193 12.61 13.09 -14.22
C GLU A 193 12.79 13.83 -12.89
N TYR A 194 11.71 14.43 -12.37
CA TYR A 194 11.70 14.98 -11.02
C TYR A 194 12.16 13.94 -10.00
N TYR A 195 12.97 14.36 -9.03
CA TYR A 195 13.54 13.51 -7.99
C TYR A 195 13.48 14.21 -6.63
N SER A 196 13.10 13.48 -5.58
CA SER A 196 13.05 14.00 -4.21
C SER A 196 13.91 13.17 -3.28
N SER A 197 15.03 13.73 -2.82
CA SER A 197 15.89 13.10 -1.82
C SER A 197 15.17 12.88 -0.48
N PHE A 198 14.24 13.76 -0.10
CA PHE A 198 13.41 13.59 1.10
C PHE A 198 12.49 12.38 1.00
N ALA A 199 11.81 12.19 -0.15
CA ALA A 199 10.96 11.02 -0.36
C ALA A 199 11.77 9.72 -0.37
N VAL A 200 12.96 9.75 -0.99
CA VAL A 200 13.88 8.60 -0.99
C VAL A 200 14.37 8.27 0.42
N ALA A 201 14.73 9.27 1.23
CA ALA A 201 15.16 9.04 2.60
C ALA A 201 14.08 8.35 3.44
N LEU A 202 12.82 8.79 3.33
CA LEU A 202 11.69 8.17 4.03
C LEU A 202 11.44 6.73 3.56
N ALA A 203 11.32 6.51 2.26
CA ALA A 203 11.06 5.18 1.71
C ALA A 203 12.19 4.18 1.99
N LYS A 204 13.45 4.63 1.93
CA LYS A 204 14.60 3.80 2.30
C LYS A 204 14.57 3.43 3.78
N THR A 205 14.33 4.41 4.66
CA THR A 205 14.26 4.18 6.11
C THR A 205 13.17 3.18 6.47
N ALA A 206 12.00 3.27 5.82
CA ALA A 206 10.93 2.30 6.01
C ALA A 206 11.35 0.87 5.63
N ALA A 207 12.02 0.69 4.49
CA ALA A 207 12.50 -0.61 4.03
C ALA A 207 13.62 -1.17 4.91
N ASP A 208 14.62 -0.34 5.24
CA ASP A 208 15.75 -0.72 6.10
C ASP A 208 15.23 -1.20 7.47
N LEU A 209 14.27 -0.50 8.07
CA LEU A 209 13.70 -0.88 9.37
C LEU A 209 13.03 -2.26 9.33
N ILE A 210 12.35 -2.61 8.24
CA ILE A 210 11.77 -3.95 8.07
C ILE A 210 12.87 -5.00 7.94
N ILE A 211 13.91 -4.74 7.14
CA ILE A 211 15.03 -5.67 6.92
C ILE A 211 15.79 -5.94 8.23
N GLU A 212 16.12 -4.87 8.96
CA GLU A 212 16.81 -4.94 10.26
C GLU A 212 16.04 -5.74 11.31
N ASN A 213 14.70 -5.73 11.23
CA ASN A 213 13.82 -6.41 12.17
C ASN A 213 13.17 -7.68 11.60
N ALA A 214 13.59 -8.16 10.41
CA ALA A 214 12.90 -9.22 9.69
C ALA A 214 12.80 -10.53 10.50
N GLU A 215 13.79 -10.83 11.34
CA GLU A 215 13.80 -12.01 12.21
C GLU A 215 12.80 -11.91 13.37
N TYR A 216 12.42 -10.69 13.78
CA TYR A 216 11.45 -10.41 14.85
C TYR A 216 10.01 -10.25 14.34
N ILE A 217 9.82 -9.98 13.04
CA ILE A 217 8.49 -9.93 12.43
C ILE A 217 8.02 -11.37 12.23
N LYS A 218 7.26 -11.89 13.19
CA LYS A 218 6.74 -13.26 13.25
C LYS A 218 5.27 -13.29 13.71
N PRO A 219 4.52 -14.38 13.44
CA PRO A 219 3.13 -14.51 13.89
C PRO A 219 2.99 -14.40 15.41
N GLY A 220 1.93 -13.74 15.87
CA GLY A 220 1.57 -13.66 17.28
C GLY A 220 2.37 -12.64 18.12
N ILE A 221 3.19 -11.80 17.49
CA ILE A 221 3.95 -10.74 18.16
C ILE A 221 3.29 -9.39 17.83
N GLU A 222 2.76 -8.69 18.84
CA GLU A 222 2.11 -7.40 18.62
C GLU A 222 3.13 -6.32 18.19
N GLU A 223 4.33 -6.36 18.75
CA GLU A 223 5.45 -5.49 18.39
C GLU A 223 5.85 -5.62 16.90
N ALA A 224 5.65 -6.80 16.30
CA ALA A 224 5.84 -6.98 14.85
C ALA A 224 4.87 -6.12 14.06
N SER A 225 3.62 -6.02 14.52
CA SER A 225 2.59 -5.16 13.91
C SER A 225 2.93 -3.69 14.10
N TRP A 226 3.43 -3.29 15.27
CA TRP A 226 3.93 -1.94 15.53
C TRP A 226 5.04 -1.51 14.57
N ILE A 227 6.05 -2.36 14.35
CA ILE A 227 7.15 -2.06 13.42
C ILE A 227 6.62 -1.97 11.99
N ALA A 228 5.87 -2.99 11.55
CA ALA A 228 5.37 -3.10 10.19
C ALA A 228 4.45 -1.95 9.79
N VAL A 229 3.47 -1.60 10.64
CA VAL A 229 2.50 -0.55 10.39
C VAL A 229 3.19 0.81 10.27
N LYS A 230 4.12 1.13 11.16
CA LYS A 230 4.87 2.40 11.08
C LYS A 230 5.67 2.49 9.78
N SER A 231 6.34 1.41 9.37
CA SER A 231 7.07 1.39 8.10
C SER A 231 6.15 1.58 6.89
N MET A 232 4.97 0.94 6.89
CA MET A 232 3.96 1.14 5.84
C MET A 232 3.44 2.58 5.81
N ILE A 233 3.20 3.19 6.96
CA ILE A 233 2.78 4.60 7.06
C ILE A 233 3.87 5.51 6.49
N VAL A 234 5.14 5.29 6.85
CA VAL A 234 6.28 6.07 6.34
C VAL A 234 6.45 5.90 4.83
N SER A 235 6.24 4.68 4.29
CA SER A 235 6.20 4.43 2.84
C SER A 235 5.09 5.26 2.16
N GLY A 236 3.89 5.27 2.74
CA GLY A 236 2.76 6.09 2.31
C GLY A 236 3.09 7.59 2.27
N VAL A 237 3.67 8.11 3.35
CA VAL A 237 4.10 9.52 3.47
C VAL A 237 5.19 9.87 2.46
N ALA A 238 6.11 8.94 2.14
CA ALA A 238 7.12 9.16 1.11
C ALA A 238 6.48 9.47 -0.26
N MET A 239 5.39 8.78 -0.61
CA MET A 239 4.64 9.07 -1.84
C MET A 239 3.99 10.46 -1.83
N SER A 240 3.52 10.93 -0.68
CA SER A 240 3.02 12.29 -0.51
C SER A 240 4.10 13.36 -0.72
N VAL A 241 5.30 13.16 -0.17
CA VAL A 241 6.46 14.05 -0.44
C VAL A 241 6.80 14.09 -1.93
N ALA A 242 6.79 12.91 -2.57
CA ALA A 242 7.06 12.77 -3.99
C ALA A 242 5.95 13.37 -4.87
N ASN A 243 4.70 13.43 -4.37
CA ASN A 243 3.48 13.58 -5.17
C ASN A 243 3.45 12.57 -6.35
N SER A 244 3.87 11.35 -6.07
CA SER A 244 4.03 10.26 -7.03
C SER A 244 4.25 8.96 -6.26
N SER A 245 3.91 7.82 -6.86
CA SER A 245 4.27 6.51 -6.32
C SER A 245 5.74 6.13 -6.51
N ARG A 246 6.54 6.94 -7.21
CA ARG A 246 7.96 6.68 -7.50
C ARG A 246 8.83 6.17 -6.33
N PRO A 247 8.74 6.69 -5.09
CA PRO A 247 9.58 6.19 -3.98
C PRO A 247 9.24 4.76 -3.53
N ALA A 248 8.04 4.27 -3.85
CA ALA A 248 7.54 2.96 -3.40
C ALA A 248 7.14 2.05 -4.57
N SER A 249 7.22 2.51 -5.83
CA SER A 249 6.75 1.76 -7.00
C SER A 249 7.64 1.98 -8.22
N GLY A 250 8.41 0.96 -8.59
CA GLY A 250 9.27 0.84 -9.76
C GLY A 250 8.90 -0.37 -10.63
N ALA A 251 9.92 -1.03 -11.18
CA ALA A 251 9.77 -2.21 -12.03
C ALA A 251 9.21 -3.41 -11.29
N GLU A 252 9.46 -3.55 -9.98
CA GLU A 252 8.90 -4.64 -9.17
C GLU A 252 7.37 -4.55 -9.08
N HIS A 253 6.82 -3.34 -8.96
CA HIS A 253 5.38 -3.11 -9.05
C HIS A 253 4.83 -3.29 -10.46
N MET A 254 5.59 -2.92 -11.49
CA MET A 254 5.19 -3.18 -12.89
C MET A 254 5.11 -4.68 -13.16
N PHE A 255 6.02 -5.47 -12.61
CA PHE A 255 5.98 -6.92 -12.60
C PHE A 255 4.75 -7.45 -11.84
N SER A 256 4.48 -6.99 -10.61
CA SER A 256 3.28 -7.39 -9.86
C SER A 256 1.99 -7.10 -10.64
N HIS A 257 1.84 -5.89 -11.18
CA HIS A 257 0.67 -5.54 -11.98
C HIS A 257 0.53 -6.37 -13.27
N ALA A 258 1.63 -6.81 -13.88
CA ALA A 258 1.58 -7.73 -15.01
C ALA A 258 1.15 -9.14 -14.56
N LEU A 259 1.69 -9.63 -13.45
CA LEU A 259 1.33 -10.93 -12.87
C LEU A 259 -0.14 -10.97 -12.43
N ASP A 260 -0.68 -9.88 -11.89
CA ASP A 260 -2.12 -9.73 -11.58
C ASP A 260 -3.03 -9.87 -12.81
N ARG A 261 -2.53 -9.59 -14.02
CA ARG A 261 -3.27 -9.77 -15.27
C ARG A 261 -3.20 -11.21 -15.79
N ILE A 262 -2.05 -11.87 -15.59
CA ILE A 262 -1.79 -13.23 -16.04
C ILE A 262 -2.45 -14.25 -15.10
N ALA A 263 -2.29 -14.06 -13.79
CA ALA A 263 -2.68 -15.00 -12.75
C ALA A 263 -3.48 -14.28 -11.63
N PRO A 264 -4.67 -13.72 -11.95
CA PRO A 264 -5.43 -12.88 -11.03
C PRO A 264 -5.77 -13.63 -9.74
N GLY A 265 -5.46 -13.00 -8.59
CA GLY A 265 -5.84 -13.49 -7.26
C GLY A 265 -5.04 -14.67 -6.73
N LYS A 266 -3.93 -15.08 -7.38
CA LYS A 266 -3.07 -16.17 -6.90
C LYS A 266 -2.21 -15.78 -5.68
N ALA A 267 -1.71 -14.55 -5.66
CA ALA A 267 -0.86 -14.02 -4.60
C ALA A 267 -1.28 -12.62 -4.16
N MET A 268 -0.92 -12.21 -2.95
CA MET A 268 -1.15 -10.86 -2.47
C MET A 268 -0.20 -9.87 -3.13
N HIS A 269 -0.62 -8.61 -3.28
CA HIS A 269 0.17 -7.56 -3.94
C HIS A 269 1.60 -7.47 -3.42
N GLY A 270 1.78 -7.34 -2.09
CA GLY A 270 3.10 -7.20 -1.49
C GLY A 270 3.98 -8.45 -1.65
N GLU A 271 3.39 -9.65 -1.70
CA GLU A 271 4.13 -10.88 -2.01
C GLU A 271 4.70 -10.84 -3.44
N GLN A 272 3.90 -10.39 -4.41
CA GLN A 272 4.34 -10.22 -5.79
C GLN A 272 5.40 -9.12 -5.92
N CYS A 273 5.22 -7.97 -5.24
CA CYS A 273 6.18 -6.87 -5.20
C CYS A 273 7.52 -7.33 -4.59
N GLY A 274 7.48 -8.10 -3.50
CA GLY A 274 8.68 -8.67 -2.88
C GLY A 274 9.47 -9.59 -3.81
N VAL A 275 8.80 -10.52 -4.50
CA VAL A 275 9.44 -11.38 -5.51
C VAL A 275 9.99 -10.56 -6.67
N GLY A 276 9.25 -9.55 -7.12
CA GLY A 276 9.72 -8.58 -8.10
C GLY A 276 11.00 -7.88 -7.64
N ALA A 277 11.06 -7.43 -6.38
CA ALA A 277 12.20 -6.71 -5.81
C ALA A 277 13.47 -7.57 -5.77
N ILE A 278 13.35 -8.87 -5.49
CA ILE A 278 14.48 -9.81 -5.58
C ILE A 278 15.09 -9.76 -7.00
N MET A 279 14.25 -9.87 -8.02
CA MET A 279 14.69 -9.88 -9.42
C MET A 279 15.24 -8.52 -9.87
N MET A 280 14.55 -7.42 -9.55
CA MET A 280 14.98 -6.09 -9.95
C MET A 280 16.27 -5.67 -9.25
N MET A 281 16.47 -6.07 -7.98
CA MET A 281 17.72 -5.80 -7.27
C MET A 281 18.92 -6.51 -7.91
N TYR A 282 18.72 -7.73 -8.44
CA TYR A 282 19.75 -8.42 -9.22
C TYR A 282 20.10 -7.63 -10.49
N LEU A 283 19.10 -7.14 -11.24
CA LEU A 283 19.33 -6.37 -12.46
C LEU A 283 20.06 -5.04 -12.19
N HIS A 284 19.78 -4.41 -11.06
CA HIS A 284 20.53 -3.22 -10.58
C HIS A 284 21.94 -3.54 -10.09
N GLY A 285 22.32 -4.82 -9.98
CA GLY A 285 23.63 -5.25 -9.47
C GLY A 285 23.78 -5.13 -7.96
N GLY A 286 22.68 -5.01 -7.21
CA GLY A 286 22.68 -4.86 -5.76
C GLY A 286 22.55 -6.18 -4.99
N ASN A 287 22.42 -6.09 -3.67
CA ASN A 287 22.36 -7.24 -2.76
C ASN A 287 20.97 -7.89 -2.72
N TRP A 288 20.56 -8.54 -3.81
CA TRP A 288 19.27 -9.23 -3.89
C TRP A 288 19.13 -10.39 -2.90
N LYS A 289 20.24 -10.96 -2.42
CA LYS A 289 20.24 -12.05 -1.43
C LYS A 289 19.77 -11.59 -0.06
N GLU A 290 20.11 -10.37 0.34
CA GLU A 290 19.62 -9.76 1.58
C GLU A 290 18.12 -9.50 1.51
N ILE A 291 17.63 -8.93 0.41
CA ILE A 291 16.18 -8.79 0.16
C ILE A 291 15.49 -10.15 0.24
N LYS A 292 16.01 -11.17 -0.46
CA LYS A 292 15.44 -12.52 -0.43
C LYS A 292 15.45 -13.12 0.98
N LYS A 293 16.53 -12.95 1.75
CA LYS A 293 16.63 -13.40 3.14
C LYS A 293 15.57 -12.71 4.00
N ALA A 294 15.48 -11.39 3.95
CA ALA A 294 14.52 -10.62 4.73
C ALA A 294 13.07 -11.01 4.42
N ILE A 295 12.70 -11.13 3.14
CA ILE A 295 11.36 -11.58 2.71
C ILE A 295 11.06 -12.99 3.22
N LYS A 296 12.05 -13.90 3.18
CA LYS A 296 11.91 -15.24 3.74
C LYS A 296 11.76 -15.22 5.26
N ASP A 297 12.51 -14.38 5.94
CA ASP A 297 12.50 -14.27 7.41
C ASP A 297 11.16 -13.75 7.92
N ILE A 298 10.55 -12.76 7.26
CA ILE A 298 9.18 -12.32 7.59
C ILE A 298 8.11 -13.34 7.18
N GLY A 299 8.47 -14.44 6.52
CA GLY A 299 7.56 -15.52 6.12
C GLY A 299 6.74 -15.22 4.86
N ALA A 300 7.19 -14.31 4.00
CA ALA A 300 6.56 -14.03 2.72
C ALA A 300 7.17 -14.90 1.59
N PRO A 301 6.42 -15.15 0.49
CA PRO A 301 6.92 -15.89 -0.67
C PRO A 301 8.18 -15.29 -1.30
N THR A 302 9.11 -16.16 -1.71
CA THR A 302 10.32 -15.78 -2.45
C THR A 302 10.47 -16.51 -3.79
N THR A 303 9.51 -17.36 -4.13
CA THR A 303 9.52 -18.22 -5.33
C THR A 303 8.16 -18.22 -6.04
N ALA A 304 8.16 -18.57 -7.33
CA ALA A 304 6.94 -18.74 -8.13
C ALA A 304 5.97 -19.73 -7.49
N ARG A 305 6.50 -20.86 -7.00
CA ARG A 305 5.72 -21.92 -6.35
C ARG A 305 5.03 -21.42 -5.09
N GLU A 306 5.72 -20.65 -4.25
CA GLU A 306 5.15 -20.08 -3.02
C GLU A 306 4.09 -19.01 -3.32
N LEU A 307 4.21 -18.28 -4.44
CA LEU A 307 3.17 -17.39 -4.96
C LEU A 307 1.97 -18.14 -5.58
N GLY A 308 2.08 -19.44 -5.79
CA GLY A 308 1.03 -20.25 -6.44
C GLY A 308 0.91 -20.01 -7.95
N VAL A 309 2.01 -19.61 -8.61
CA VAL A 309 2.09 -19.39 -10.06
C VAL A 309 3.20 -20.26 -10.68
N SER A 310 3.17 -20.42 -12.00
CA SER A 310 4.20 -21.15 -12.75
C SER A 310 5.44 -20.30 -13.01
N LYS A 311 6.53 -20.95 -13.42
CA LYS A 311 7.74 -20.25 -13.90
C LYS A 311 7.43 -19.41 -15.13
N GLU A 312 6.59 -19.95 -16.01
CA GLU A 312 6.16 -19.33 -17.25
C GLU A 312 5.38 -18.04 -16.97
N ASP A 313 4.50 -18.03 -15.96
CA ASP A 313 3.78 -16.83 -15.52
C ASP A 313 4.74 -15.71 -15.06
N ILE A 314 5.81 -16.06 -14.34
CA ILE A 314 6.84 -15.09 -13.90
C ILE A 314 7.58 -14.51 -15.11
N ILE A 315 7.99 -15.36 -16.06
CA ILE A 315 8.69 -14.92 -17.27
C ILE A 315 7.78 -14.03 -18.10
N GLU A 316 6.52 -14.42 -18.32
CA GLU A 316 5.55 -13.62 -19.06
C GLU A 316 5.30 -12.26 -18.38
N ALA A 317 5.15 -12.25 -17.05
CA ALA A 317 4.99 -11.01 -16.29
C ALA A 317 6.20 -10.07 -16.44
N LEU A 318 7.43 -10.60 -16.43
CA LEU A 318 8.65 -9.82 -16.67
C LEU A 318 8.67 -9.19 -18.07
N LEU A 319 8.27 -9.96 -19.10
CA LEU A 319 8.21 -9.48 -20.49
C LEU A 319 7.09 -8.43 -20.70
N MET A 320 6.01 -8.53 -19.93
CA MET A 320 4.88 -7.59 -19.98
C MET A 320 5.09 -6.33 -19.14
N ALA A 321 5.91 -6.39 -18.09
CA ALA A 321 6.07 -5.32 -17.11
C ALA A 321 6.31 -3.91 -17.72
N PRO A 322 7.21 -3.71 -18.71
CA PRO A 322 7.41 -2.38 -19.35
C PRO A 322 6.14 -1.76 -19.92
N LYS A 323 5.21 -2.59 -20.39
CA LYS A 323 3.94 -2.16 -21.02
C LYS A 323 2.88 -1.75 -19.99
N VAL A 324 3.07 -2.05 -18.71
CA VAL A 324 2.11 -1.68 -17.65
C VAL A 324 2.10 -0.18 -17.41
N ARG A 325 3.28 0.46 -17.44
CA ARG A 325 3.48 1.91 -17.26
C ARG A 325 4.55 2.42 -18.24
N PRO A 326 4.22 2.57 -19.53
CA PRO A 326 5.20 2.93 -20.56
C PRO A 326 5.80 4.33 -20.38
N ASP A 327 5.14 5.20 -19.60
CA ASP A 327 5.59 6.53 -19.21
C ASP A 327 6.69 6.50 -18.13
N ARG A 328 6.90 5.35 -17.47
CA ARG A 328 7.82 5.21 -16.33
C ARG A 328 9.11 4.50 -16.74
N TYR A 329 10.22 5.23 -16.77
CA TYR A 329 11.53 4.63 -17.01
C TYR A 329 12.04 3.86 -15.77
N THR A 330 12.50 2.62 -15.98
CA THR A 330 13.01 1.70 -14.95
C THR A 330 14.20 0.89 -15.51
N ILE A 331 14.78 0.00 -14.70
CA ILE A 331 15.86 -0.90 -15.12
C ILE A 331 15.49 -1.86 -16.26
N LEU A 332 14.20 -2.14 -16.44
CA LEU A 332 13.72 -2.97 -17.55
C LEU A 332 13.78 -2.25 -18.90
N GLY A 333 14.00 -0.94 -18.91
CA GLY A 333 14.00 -0.13 -20.12
C GLY A 333 12.62 -0.08 -20.82
N PRO A 334 12.53 0.64 -21.96
CA PRO A 334 11.29 0.76 -22.71
C PRO A 334 10.94 -0.52 -23.50
N ASP A 335 11.95 -1.23 -23.99
CA ASP A 335 11.80 -2.43 -24.82
C ASP A 335 11.70 -3.72 -23.98
N GLY A 336 11.94 -3.64 -22.68
CA GLY A 336 11.96 -4.78 -21.78
C GLY A 336 13.26 -5.58 -21.83
N ILE A 337 13.23 -6.73 -21.15
CA ILE A 337 14.31 -7.72 -21.17
C ILE A 337 13.97 -8.81 -22.20
N SER A 338 14.99 -9.46 -22.78
CA SER A 338 14.76 -10.61 -23.66
C SER A 338 14.24 -11.82 -22.87
N LYS A 339 13.62 -12.79 -23.55
CA LYS A 339 13.15 -14.02 -22.92
C LYS A 339 14.30 -14.80 -22.27
N GLU A 340 15.44 -14.87 -22.95
CA GLU A 340 16.65 -15.54 -22.46
C GLU A 340 17.18 -14.84 -21.19
N ALA A 341 17.15 -13.51 -21.16
CA ALA A 341 17.52 -12.73 -19.98
C ALA A 341 16.54 -12.96 -18.82
N ALA A 342 15.24 -13.03 -19.08
CA ALA A 342 14.22 -13.35 -18.08
C ALA A 342 14.40 -14.76 -17.52
N GLU A 343 14.63 -15.77 -18.37
CA GLU A 343 14.91 -17.15 -17.97
C GLU A 343 16.20 -17.27 -17.12
N HIS A 344 17.23 -16.51 -17.50
CA HIS A 344 18.46 -16.43 -16.70
C HIS A 344 18.19 -15.77 -15.34
N LEU A 345 17.43 -14.68 -15.32
CA LEU A 345 17.10 -13.90 -14.13
C LEU A 345 16.35 -14.73 -13.08
N VAL A 346 15.28 -15.44 -13.48
CA VAL A 346 14.51 -16.27 -12.54
C VAL A 346 15.36 -17.41 -11.96
N ARG A 347 16.25 -17.99 -12.77
CA ARG A 347 17.15 -19.07 -12.35
C ARG A 347 18.22 -18.58 -11.37
N VAL A 348 18.93 -17.50 -11.69
CA VAL A 348 20.05 -17.00 -10.87
C VAL A 348 19.59 -16.46 -9.52
N THR A 349 18.39 -15.87 -9.48
CA THR A 349 17.76 -15.41 -8.23
C THR A 349 17.07 -16.53 -7.46
N GLY A 350 16.92 -17.71 -8.08
CA GLY A 350 16.20 -18.86 -7.52
C GLY A 350 14.73 -18.55 -7.24
N VAL A 351 14.10 -17.69 -8.05
CA VAL A 351 12.66 -17.43 -8.01
C VAL A 351 11.90 -18.56 -8.72
N ALA A 352 12.45 -19.12 -9.81
CA ALA A 352 11.85 -20.21 -10.57
C ALA A 352 12.85 -21.08 -11.35
#